data_AF-A0A4R9VE62-F1
#
_entry.id   AF-A0A4R9VE62-F1
#
_cell.length_a   1.000
_cell.length_b   1.000
_cell.length_c   1.000
_cell.angle_alpha   90.00
_cell.angle_beta   90.00
_cell.angle_gamma   90.00
#
_symmetry.space_group_name_H-M   'P 1'
#
loop_
_entity.id
_entity.type
_entity.pdbx_description
1 polymer ?
#
loop_
_entity_poly.entity_id
_entity_poly.type
_entity_poly.pdbx_seq_one_letter_code
_entity_poly.pdbx_strand_id
1 'polypeptide(L)'
;VNLVAERTAISKREIKRSDFERVFTTPYGRKAGARLKTQYRMLPPIGQLVSEVFYPDLTLSAGRTAPEIDEQCLPKELNKPLAWITTDSLGAAAYERKEASSKINPVEADAIVRLLEKWHAEDNFRQWLLTQQMHPVG
;
A
#
# COMPACT_ATOMS: atom_id res chain seq x y z
N VAL A 1 23.95 -11.44 -4.87
CA VAL A 1 23.50 -11.59 -6.28
C VAL A 1 24.66 -11.52 -7.27
N ASN A 2 25.51 -10.50 -7.24
CA ASN A 2 26.63 -10.36 -8.20
C ASN A 2 27.59 -11.57 -8.18
N LEU A 3 28.11 -11.92 -7.00
CA LEU A 3 29.01 -13.07 -6.81
C LEU A 3 28.38 -14.41 -7.24
N VAL A 4 27.06 -14.55 -7.08
CA VAL A 4 26.35 -15.78 -7.48
C VAL A 4 26.25 -15.84 -9.00
N ALA A 5 25.94 -14.72 -9.66
CA ALA A 5 25.88 -14.63 -11.13
C ALA A 5 27.23 -14.95 -11.79
N GLU A 6 28.31 -14.41 -11.23
CA GLU A 6 29.67 -14.66 -11.72
C GLU A 6 30.08 -16.14 -11.57
N ARG A 7 29.72 -16.77 -10.45
CA ARG A 7 30.06 -18.18 -10.18
C ARG A 7 29.21 -19.19 -10.96
N THR A 8 27.96 -18.88 -11.25
CA THR A 8 27.03 -19.82 -11.91
C THR A 8 26.85 -19.55 -13.40
N ALA A 9 27.40 -18.44 -13.91
CA ALA A 9 27.10 -17.90 -15.25
C ALA A 9 25.60 -17.67 -15.50
N ILE A 10 24.77 -17.62 -14.46
CA ILE A 10 23.34 -17.33 -14.54
C ILE A 10 23.14 -15.82 -14.44
N SER A 11 22.27 -15.27 -15.28
CA SER A 11 21.97 -13.84 -15.25
C SER A 11 21.40 -13.41 -13.87
N LYS A 12 21.70 -12.17 -13.44
CA LYS A 12 21.16 -11.61 -12.19
C LYS A 12 19.63 -11.60 -12.17
N ARG A 13 19.00 -11.42 -13.34
CA ARG A 13 17.54 -11.49 -13.49
C ARG A 13 17.03 -12.87 -13.12
N GLU A 14 17.63 -13.92 -13.67
CA GLU A 14 17.24 -15.30 -13.38
C GLU A 14 17.52 -15.69 -11.93
N ILE A 15 18.59 -15.19 -11.31
CA ILE A 15 18.85 -15.42 -9.87
C ILE A 15 17.81 -14.75 -8.97
N LYS A 16 17.31 -13.58 -9.35
CA LYS A 16 16.25 -12.88 -8.60
C LYS A 16 14.86 -13.45 -8.85
N ARG A 17 14.70 -14.17 -9.96
CA ARG A 17 13.43 -14.75 -10.38
C ARG A 17 13.06 -15.91 -9.45
N SER A 18 11.88 -15.85 -8.86
CA SER A 18 11.39 -16.93 -8.00
C SER A 18 10.96 -18.14 -8.83
N ASP A 19 11.02 -19.34 -8.24
CA ASP A 19 10.51 -20.55 -8.90
C ASP A 19 9.00 -20.47 -9.15
N PHE A 20 8.26 -19.76 -8.29
CA PHE A 20 6.85 -19.44 -8.54
C PHE A 20 6.68 -18.69 -9.85
N GLU A 21 7.42 -17.59 -10.04
CA GLU A 21 7.35 -16.79 -11.27
C GLU A 21 7.76 -17.61 -12.50
N ARG A 22 8.78 -18.48 -12.36
CA ARG A 22 9.19 -19.39 -13.43
C ARG A 22 8.05 -20.32 -13.82
N VAL A 23 7.51 -21.07 -12.86
CA VAL A 23 6.45 -22.07 -13.09
C VAL A 23 5.20 -21.40 -13.65
N PHE A 24 4.78 -20.25 -13.10
CA PHE A 24 3.55 -19.56 -13.51
C PHE A 24 3.59 -19.10 -14.98
N THR A 25 4.79 -18.84 -15.51
CA THR A 25 4.98 -18.49 -16.94
C THR A 25 5.06 -19.68 -17.89
N THR A 26 5.11 -20.91 -17.40
CA THR A 26 5.14 -22.12 -18.24
C THR A 26 3.74 -22.45 -18.79
N PRO A 27 3.64 -23.28 -19.85
CA PRO A 27 2.35 -23.80 -20.31
C PRO A 27 1.57 -24.55 -19.23
N TYR A 28 2.27 -25.27 -18.34
CA TYR A 28 1.66 -25.92 -17.19
C TYR A 28 1.11 -24.89 -16.21
N GLY A 29 1.91 -23.91 -15.81
CA GLY A 29 1.49 -22.85 -14.89
C GLY A 29 0.30 -22.05 -15.41
N ARG A 30 0.22 -21.78 -16.72
CA ARG A 30 -0.96 -21.16 -17.33
C ARG A 30 -2.22 -22.02 -17.27
N LYS A 31 -2.08 -23.36 -17.33
CA LYS A 31 -3.22 -24.30 -17.30
C LYS A 31 -3.67 -24.65 -15.88
N ALA A 32 -2.72 -24.84 -14.97
CA ALA A 32 -2.97 -25.28 -13.60
C ALA A 32 -3.06 -24.13 -12.59
N GLY A 33 -2.53 -22.94 -12.95
CA GLY A 33 -2.53 -21.77 -12.09
C GLY A 33 -3.93 -21.21 -11.87
N ALA A 34 -4.24 -20.92 -10.61
CA ALA A 34 -5.46 -20.23 -10.21
C ALA A 34 -5.12 -18.89 -9.55
N ARG A 35 -6.03 -17.91 -9.68
CA ARG A 35 -5.91 -16.59 -9.06
C ARG A 35 -7.14 -16.34 -8.20
N LEU A 36 -6.93 -15.87 -6.98
CA LEU A 36 -8.02 -15.37 -6.14
C LEU A 36 -8.46 -14.01 -6.68
N LYS A 37 -9.74 -13.90 -7.03
CA LYS A 37 -10.28 -12.68 -7.65
C LYS A 37 -10.89 -11.72 -6.63
N THR A 38 -11.32 -12.22 -5.48
CA THR A 38 -11.99 -11.41 -4.45
C THR A 38 -11.00 -11.03 -3.35
N GLN A 39 -10.92 -9.73 -3.05
CA GLN A 39 -10.13 -9.18 -1.95
C GLN A 39 -11.05 -8.64 -0.85
N TYR A 40 -10.67 -8.81 0.41
CA TYR A 40 -11.51 -8.47 1.57
C TYR A 40 -10.93 -7.36 2.47
N ARG A 41 -9.78 -6.78 2.10
CA ARG A 41 -9.07 -5.81 2.96
C ARG A 41 -9.41 -4.37 2.61
N MET A 42 -9.27 -4.02 1.34
CA MET A 42 -9.34 -2.66 0.82
C MET A 42 -10.79 -2.28 0.47
N LEU A 43 -11.12 -0.99 0.63
CA LEU A 43 -12.34 -0.43 0.07
C LEU A 43 -12.25 -0.35 -1.47
N PRO A 44 -13.38 -0.34 -2.19
CA PRO A 44 -13.39 -0.41 -3.65
C PRO A 44 -12.47 0.59 -4.37
N PRO A 45 -12.39 1.88 -3.98
CA PRO A 45 -11.51 2.83 -4.68
C PRO A 45 -10.02 2.46 -4.62
N ILE A 46 -9.55 1.95 -3.47
CA ILE A 46 -8.15 1.51 -3.31
C ILE A 46 -7.92 0.22 -4.11
N GLY A 47 -8.87 -0.72 -4.01
CA GLY A 47 -8.79 -2.00 -4.73
C GLY A 47 -8.78 -1.83 -6.26
N GLN A 48 -9.55 -0.87 -6.78
CA GLN A 48 -9.60 -0.54 -8.20
C GLN A 48 -8.24 -0.04 -8.70
N LEU A 49 -7.62 0.93 -8.01
CA LEU A 49 -6.30 1.45 -8.37
C LEU A 49 -5.25 0.33 -8.44
N VAL A 50 -5.22 -0.55 -7.43
CA VAL A 50 -4.30 -1.68 -7.40
C VAL A 50 -4.60 -2.68 -8.53
N SER A 51 -5.87 -2.94 -8.80
CA SER A 51 -6.30 -3.85 -9.87
C SER A 51 -5.86 -3.36 -11.24
N GLU A 52 -6.09 -2.09 -11.55
CA GLU A 52 -5.79 -1.51 -12.87
C GLU A 52 -4.27 -1.47 -13.14
N VAL A 53 -3.45 -1.18 -12.12
CA VAL A 53 -2.00 -1.04 -12.27
C VAL A 53 -1.28 -2.39 -12.32
N PHE A 54 -1.66 -3.34 -11.46
CA PHE A 54 -0.90 -4.58 -11.27
C PHE A 54 -1.56 -5.83 -11.86
N TYR A 55 -2.86 -5.78 -12.16
CA TYR A 55 -3.64 -6.92 -12.67
C TYR A 55 -4.42 -6.51 -13.93
N PRO A 56 -3.76 -6.05 -15.00
CA PRO A 56 -4.46 -5.53 -16.20
C PRO A 56 -5.32 -6.57 -16.91
N ASP A 57 -5.03 -7.86 -16.72
CA ASP A 57 -5.78 -8.98 -17.27
C ASP A 57 -6.78 -9.61 -16.26
N LEU A 58 -6.94 -9.01 -15.07
CA LEU A 58 -7.82 -9.48 -14.01
C LEU A 58 -8.36 -8.31 -13.18
N THR A 59 -9.68 -8.12 -13.21
CA THR A 59 -10.34 -7.23 -12.27
C THR A 59 -10.49 -7.89 -10.90
N LEU A 60 -9.93 -7.26 -9.86
CA LEU A 60 -10.14 -7.65 -8.47
C LEU A 60 -11.52 -7.21 -7.99
N SER A 61 -12.30 -8.17 -7.48
CA SER A 61 -13.61 -7.92 -6.86
C SER A 61 -13.45 -7.50 -5.40
N ALA A 62 -14.22 -6.50 -4.97
CA ALA A 62 -14.26 -6.09 -3.57
C ALA A 62 -15.26 -6.94 -2.77
N GLY A 63 -14.77 -7.75 -1.84
CA GLY A 63 -15.59 -8.45 -0.85
C GLY A 63 -15.96 -7.58 0.36
N ARG A 64 -15.27 -6.45 0.53
CA ARG A 64 -15.58 -5.39 1.51
C ARG A 64 -15.90 -4.11 0.76
N THR A 65 -17.11 -3.57 0.96
CA THR A 65 -17.60 -2.39 0.24
C THR A 65 -17.79 -1.16 1.12
N ALA A 66 -17.92 -1.33 2.43
CA ALA A 66 -18.13 -0.25 3.39
C ALA A 66 -16.99 -0.16 4.42
N PRO A 67 -16.67 1.05 4.90
CA PRO A 67 -15.84 1.22 6.09
C PRO A 67 -16.57 0.62 7.30
N GLU A 68 -15.80 0.20 8.30
CA GLU A 68 -16.36 -0.31 9.57
C GLU A 68 -16.57 0.80 10.60
N ILE A 69 -15.81 1.88 10.47
CA ILE A 69 -15.98 3.09 11.25
C ILE A 69 -17.11 3.94 10.65
N ASP A 70 -17.90 4.55 11.53
CA ASP A 70 -18.89 5.55 11.12
C ASP A 70 -18.19 6.76 10.48
N GLU A 71 -18.70 7.23 9.35
CA GLU A 71 -18.18 8.42 8.66
C GLU A 71 -18.19 9.66 9.55
N GLN A 72 -19.10 9.75 10.53
CA GLN A 72 -19.15 10.85 11.50
C GLN A 72 -18.00 10.82 12.53
N CYS A 73 -17.39 9.65 12.72
CA CYS A 73 -16.23 9.49 13.59
C CYS A 73 -14.91 9.71 12.84
N LEU A 74 -14.92 9.78 11.50
CA LEU A 74 -13.71 9.96 10.72
C LEU A 74 -13.25 11.42 10.69
N PRO A 75 -11.95 11.69 10.91
CA PRO A 75 -11.37 12.99 10.61
C PRO A 75 -11.62 13.37 9.15
N LYS A 76 -11.75 14.67 8.86
CA LYS A 76 -12.07 15.18 7.53
C LYS A 76 -11.11 14.66 6.45
N GLU A 77 -9.83 14.54 6.76
CA GLU A 77 -8.81 14.06 5.83
C GLU A 77 -8.92 12.54 5.53
N LEU A 78 -9.63 11.78 6.37
CA LEU A 78 -9.84 10.33 6.25
C LEU A 78 -11.25 9.96 5.76
N ASN A 79 -12.11 10.95 5.47
CA ASN A 79 -13.48 10.70 5.00
C ASN A 79 -13.55 10.14 3.57
N LYS A 80 -12.43 10.14 2.85
CA LYS A 80 -12.28 9.46 1.56
C LYS A 80 -11.36 8.25 1.72
N PRO A 81 -11.68 7.10 1.09
CA PRO A 81 -10.83 5.92 1.13
C PRO A 81 -9.41 6.12 0.56
N LEU A 82 -9.23 7.13 -0.29
CA LEU A 82 -7.96 7.46 -0.91
C LEU A 82 -7.84 8.98 -0.98
N ALA A 83 -6.74 9.51 -0.43
CA ALA A 83 -6.38 10.92 -0.50
C ALA A 83 -4.89 11.03 -0.86
N TRP A 84 -4.56 12.02 -1.68
CA TRP A 84 -3.18 12.33 -2.05
C TRP A 84 -2.84 13.73 -1.54
N ILE A 85 -1.79 13.84 -0.73
CA ILE A 85 -1.33 15.09 -0.14
C ILE A 85 -0.07 15.51 -0.89
N THR A 86 -0.11 16.67 -1.56
CA THR A 86 1.02 17.18 -2.31
C THR A 86 1.80 18.19 -1.50
N THR A 87 3.13 18.15 -1.63
CA THR A 87 4.08 19.12 -1.03
C THR A 87 4.78 19.94 -2.11
N ASP A 88 4.42 19.75 -3.38
CA ASP A 88 5.02 20.37 -4.56
C ASP A 88 4.94 21.91 -4.54
N SER A 89 3.88 22.46 -3.97
CA SER A 89 3.71 23.91 -3.80
C SER A 89 4.69 24.54 -2.79
N LEU A 90 5.43 23.75 -2.02
CA LEU A 90 6.40 24.22 -1.01
C LEU A 90 7.81 24.42 -1.60
N GLY A 91 7.97 24.24 -2.91
CA GLY A 91 9.21 24.53 -3.63
C GLY A 91 10.41 23.75 -3.09
N ALA A 92 11.57 24.39 -3.01
CA ALA A 92 12.82 23.76 -2.60
C ALA A 92 12.78 23.15 -1.19
N ALA A 93 11.86 23.59 -0.32
CA ALA A 93 11.70 23.01 1.01
C ALA A 93 11.18 21.56 0.95
N ALA A 94 10.37 21.22 -0.06
CA ALA A 94 9.82 19.89 -0.26
C ALA A 94 10.76 18.92 -0.99
N TYR A 95 12.00 19.33 -1.32
CA TYR A 95 12.95 18.42 -1.96
C TYR A 95 13.54 17.44 -0.94
N GLU A 96 13.58 16.17 -1.35
CA GLU A 96 14.28 15.12 -0.61
C GLU A 96 15.78 15.39 -0.53
N ARG A 97 16.39 14.99 0.59
CA ARG A 97 17.82 15.10 0.87
C ARG A 97 18.41 13.71 1.03
N LYS A 98 19.65 13.51 0.60
CA LYS A 98 20.35 12.24 0.79
C LYS A 98 20.91 12.17 2.21
N GLU A 99 20.63 11.06 2.90
CA GLU A 99 21.19 10.76 4.22
C GLU A 99 21.81 9.36 4.18
N ALA A 100 23.15 9.30 4.25
CA ALA A 100 23.92 8.07 4.05
C ALA A 100 23.52 7.31 2.76
N SER A 101 22.97 6.10 2.91
CA SER A 101 22.47 5.25 1.82
C SER A 101 20.98 5.44 1.52
N SER A 102 20.30 6.36 2.22
CA SER A 102 18.86 6.62 2.14
C SER A 102 18.55 8.06 1.70
N LYS A 103 17.26 8.38 1.67
CA LYS A 103 16.73 9.72 1.41
C LYS A 103 15.73 10.10 2.50
N ILE A 104 15.67 11.38 2.83
CA ILE A 104 14.76 11.96 3.83
C ILE A 104 14.06 13.19 3.26
N ASN A 105 12.83 13.46 3.68
CA ASN A 105 12.11 14.68 3.37
C ASN A 105 11.51 15.27 4.66
N PRO A 106 12.19 16.24 5.32
CA PRO A 106 11.71 16.81 6.57
C PRO A 106 10.32 17.45 6.46
N VAL A 107 9.98 18.04 5.30
CA VAL A 107 8.68 18.68 5.09
C VAL A 107 7.55 17.67 5.00
N GLU A 108 7.76 16.56 4.30
CA GLU A 108 6.79 15.45 4.29
C GLU A 108 6.67 14.81 5.67
N ALA A 109 7.79 14.64 6.40
CA ALA A 109 7.78 14.11 7.76
C ALA A 109 6.94 14.99 8.70
N ASP A 110 7.16 16.31 8.68
CA ASP A 110 6.37 17.27 9.46
C ASP A 110 4.89 17.23 9.07
N ALA A 111 4.57 17.11 7.78
CA ALA A 111 3.20 16.99 7.31
C ALA A 111 2.52 15.73 7.85
N ILE A 112 3.21 14.59 7.84
CA ILE A 112 2.72 13.32 8.41
C ILE A 112 2.46 13.47 9.91
N VAL A 113 3.43 13.99 10.67
CA VAL A 113 3.28 14.18 12.13
C VAL A 113 2.09 15.09 12.44
N ARG A 114 1.95 16.22 11.75
CA ARG A 114 0.83 17.15 11.95
C ARG A 114 -0.52 16.51 11.63
N LEU A 115 -0.61 15.63 10.63
CA LEU A 115 -1.85 14.90 10.33
C LEU A 115 -2.18 13.91 11.45
N LEU A 116 -1.18 13.17 11.94
CA LEU A 116 -1.36 12.25 13.05
C LEU A 116 -1.81 12.97 14.33
N GLU A 117 -1.20 14.11 14.65
CA GLU A 117 -1.60 14.95 15.79
C GLU A 117 -3.04 15.45 15.65
N LYS A 118 -3.43 15.93 14.45
CA LYS A 118 -4.81 16.34 14.17
C LYS A 118 -5.81 15.19 14.36
N TRP A 119 -5.52 14.02 13.79
CA TRP A 119 -6.40 12.86 13.94
C TRP A 119 -6.49 12.40 15.39
N HIS A 120 -5.39 12.48 16.15
CA HIS A 120 -5.38 12.15 17.57
C HIS A 120 -6.22 13.11 18.41
N ALA A 121 -6.26 14.40 18.03
CA ALA A 121 -7.07 15.42 18.68
C ALA A 121 -8.58 15.27 18.43
N GLU A 122 -9.01 14.53 17.41
CA GLU A 122 -10.43 14.25 17.12
C GLU A 122 -11.01 13.24 18.14
N ASP A 123 -11.79 13.75 19.10
CA ASP A 123 -12.33 12.94 20.20
C ASP A 123 -13.18 11.76 19.72
N ASN A 124 -14.06 11.98 18.75
CA ASN A 124 -14.92 10.91 18.20
C ASN A 124 -14.10 9.78 17.56
N PHE A 125 -13.07 10.15 16.80
CA PHE A 125 -12.18 9.19 16.15
C PHE A 125 -11.40 8.39 17.20
N ARG A 126 -10.80 9.11 18.16
CA ARG A 126 -10.02 8.50 19.25
C ARG A 126 -10.87 7.57 20.12
N GLN A 127 -12.08 7.98 20.47
CA GLN A 127 -13.00 7.13 21.23
C GLN A 127 -13.36 5.87 20.45
N TRP A 128 -13.72 6.00 19.17
CA TRP A 128 -14.03 4.84 18.33
C TRP A 128 -12.87 3.84 18.29
N LEU A 129 -11.62 4.31 18.11
CA LEU A 129 -10.43 3.46 18.10
C LEU A 129 -10.24 2.68 19.40
N LEU A 130 -10.55 3.29 20.55
CA LEU A 130 -10.37 2.68 21.88
C LEU A 130 -11.52 1.76 22.28
N THR A 131 -12.74 2.01 21.81
CA THR A 131 -13.95 1.31 22.27
C THR A 131 -14.51 0.31 21.28
N GLN A 132 -14.04 0.29 20.03
CA GLN A 132 -14.49 -0.69 19.05
C GLN A 132 -14.18 -2.13 19.53
N GLN A 133 -15.12 -3.04 19.29
CA GLN A 133 -15.02 -4.46 19.68
C GLN A 133 -14.92 -5.41 18.49
N MET A 134 -15.00 -4.88 17.26
CA MET A 134 -14.97 -5.67 16.03
C MET A 134 -13.59 -6.30 15.79
N HIS A 135 -12.54 -5.55 16.13
CA HIS A 135 -11.14 -5.95 15.99
C HIS A 135 -10.43 -5.68 17.31
N PRO A 136 -10.70 -6.46 18.37
CA PRO A 136 -10.12 -6.21 19.68
C PRO A 136 -8.60 -6.22 19.56
N VAL A 137 -7.95 -5.28 20.25
CA VAL A 137 -6.48 -5.22 20.29
C VAL A 137 -5.98 -6.53 20.90
N GLY A 138 -5.29 -7.34 20.09
CA GLY A 138 -4.56 -8.52 20.53
C GLY A 138 -3.14 -8.18 20.93
#